data_AF-A0A843IIB3-F1
#
_entry.id   AF-A0A843IIB3-F1
#
_cell.length_a   1.000
_cell.length_b   1.000
_cell.length_c   1.000
_cell.angle_alpha   90.00
_cell.angle_beta   90.00
_cell.angle_gamma   90.00
#
_symmetry.space_group_name_H-M   'P 1'
#
loop_
_entity.id
_entity.type
_entity.pdbx_description
1 polymer ?
#
loop_
_entity_poly.entity_id
_entity_poly.type
_entity_poly.pdbx_seq_one_letter_code
_entity_poly.pdbx_strand_id
1 'polypeptide(L)'
;MLLSIGLVSAEDNSTVLTTDDNPEILANDKTFDDLQTDITTAINNGSEKLELEGKYVFSGKTVEVGSLCIDGQGKTVIDGKKANKVLFSASNVVFKNIKFINANSGVIFVDYNNVTVENCEFINNSGENVIGTPWVDGCVVKNSKFENNNVKKAVIDSYCSKLVLTNVEFNNNKEAILSIGGDSNVVIDNITLLKNTISSSTGIYVSDCKKFVLRNSNFKNNKLSNVLMRLFANNADLSNCNFTDNTGDLIIGSCNIDNCNFINTVSTYEIIFVDSNKYFTPVIKNSVFRNNKVNGNSGDCGVLVVGDKVNVLSCEFTGNSAYYGGAIYSHTSGKIDNCVFKDNTGKIAGAIFVADPKVVLTNNKFTNNKAATSNDVYGYFAIELTKTSYYCGEKITAKVKDKFTNKYVSGMTLDFVLWKNKIHSKKSVTRIAKTFDTSLLDVGNHVAVIHIADDTLQAILIKDITVKKAPTIIKAPKVTSKYKKSNYFKVNVKNKITKSSVKKTYVKIKIDKKTYKVKTNSKGVAKINTKKLKVGKHKVVISSGSANYKMSAKSTIKIKR
;
A
#
# COMPACT_ATOMS: atom_id res chain seq x y z
N MET A 1 42.85 28.67 -28.90
CA MET A 1 43.19 27.24 -28.90
C MET A 1 41.89 26.48 -29.11
N LEU A 2 41.82 25.71 -30.21
CA LEU A 2 40.65 24.98 -30.70
C LEU A 2 40.09 23.96 -29.69
N LEU A 3 38.77 23.69 -29.69
CA LEU A 3 38.16 22.55 -30.42
C LEU A 3 36.64 22.45 -30.21
N SER A 4 35.95 22.16 -31.31
CA SER A 4 34.54 21.81 -31.48
C SER A 4 34.22 20.38 -31.03
N ILE A 5 32.99 20.15 -30.54
CA ILE A 5 32.11 18.97 -30.74
C ILE A 5 30.69 19.59 -30.61
N GLY A 6 29.77 19.59 -31.57
CA GLY A 6 29.38 18.55 -32.52
C GLY A 6 28.05 17.94 -32.05
N LEU A 7 26.94 18.70 -32.11
CA LEU A 7 25.58 18.18 -31.91
C LEU A 7 25.00 17.76 -33.27
N VAL A 8 24.72 16.48 -33.39
CA VAL A 8 24.00 15.78 -34.47
C VAL A 8 23.00 14.89 -33.70
N SER A 9 21.71 14.72 -33.99
CA SER A 9 20.82 15.01 -35.12
C SER A 9 19.38 14.81 -34.64
N ALA A 10 18.41 15.42 -35.31
CA ALA A 10 17.22 14.73 -35.80
C ALA A 10 16.59 15.60 -36.90
N GLU A 11 17.02 15.36 -38.14
CA GLU A 11 16.28 15.86 -39.31
C GLU A 11 15.04 14.99 -39.51
N ASP A 12 13.92 15.70 -39.64
CA ASP A 12 12.59 15.21 -39.91
C ASP A 12 12.52 14.77 -41.38
N ASN A 13 12.74 13.49 -41.65
CA ASN A 13 12.65 12.94 -43.00
C ASN A 13 11.23 12.43 -43.26
N SER A 14 10.30 13.36 -43.43
CA SER A 14 8.95 13.07 -43.92
C SER A 14 8.99 12.91 -45.45
N THR A 15 9.42 11.75 -45.93
CA THR A 15 9.18 11.37 -47.33
C THR A 15 7.74 10.93 -47.50
N VAL A 16 7.00 11.75 -48.23
CA VAL A 16 5.68 11.49 -48.80
C VAL A 16 5.69 10.14 -49.53
N LEU A 17 4.86 9.20 -49.05
CA LEU A 17 4.58 7.94 -49.75
C LEU A 17 3.62 8.25 -50.90
N THR A 18 4.14 8.22 -52.12
CA THR A 18 3.33 8.16 -53.34
C THR A 18 2.64 6.80 -53.42
N THR A 19 1.35 6.83 -53.73
CA THR A 19 0.52 5.66 -54.01
C THR A 19 0.82 5.13 -55.41
N ASP A 20 1.66 4.11 -55.50
CA ASP A 20 1.62 3.05 -56.53
C ASP A 20 2.80 2.13 -56.29
N ASP A 21 2.57 1.03 -55.57
CA ASP A 21 3.55 -0.05 -55.45
C ASP A 21 2.79 -1.36 -55.52
N ASN A 22 2.62 -1.88 -56.74
CA ASN A 22 2.57 -3.31 -56.94
C ASN A 22 4.03 -3.77 -57.11
N PRO A 23 4.70 -4.28 -56.06
CA PRO A 23 6.12 -4.54 -56.13
C PRO A 23 6.35 -5.83 -56.93
N GLU A 24 7.21 -5.73 -57.94
CA GLU A 24 7.68 -6.84 -58.77
C GLU A 24 7.93 -8.11 -57.95
N ILE A 25 7.27 -9.20 -58.38
CA ILE A 25 7.58 -10.56 -57.97
C ILE A 25 8.99 -10.85 -58.50
N LEU A 26 9.98 -10.91 -57.62
CA LEU A 26 11.33 -11.38 -57.98
C LEU A 26 11.19 -12.82 -58.49
N ALA A 27 11.89 -13.16 -59.56
CA ALA A 27 11.66 -14.35 -60.41
C ALA A 27 11.71 -15.74 -59.71
N ASN A 28 11.96 -15.82 -58.40
CA ASN A 28 12.02 -17.06 -57.60
C ASN A 28 11.11 -17.05 -56.35
N ASP A 29 10.31 -16.00 -56.10
CA ASP A 29 9.34 -15.96 -54.99
C ASP A 29 8.05 -16.71 -55.39
N LYS A 30 7.55 -17.59 -54.51
CA LYS A 30 6.24 -18.24 -54.66
C LYS A 30 5.14 -17.30 -54.17
N THR A 31 3.91 -17.51 -54.63
CA THR A 31 2.74 -16.74 -54.21
C THR A 31 1.94 -17.46 -53.14
N PHE A 32 0.97 -16.77 -52.51
CA PHE A 32 0.03 -17.43 -51.61
C PHE A 32 -0.92 -18.38 -52.34
N ASP A 33 -1.18 -18.18 -53.63
CA ASP A 33 -1.94 -19.16 -54.44
C ASP A 33 -1.13 -20.47 -54.64
N ASP A 34 0.20 -20.37 -54.82
CA ASP A 34 1.09 -21.54 -54.85
C ASP A 34 1.07 -22.25 -53.49
N LEU A 35 1.13 -21.49 -52.39
CA LEU A 35 1.06 -22.05 -51.03
C LEU A 35 -0.28 -22.76 -50.78
N GLN A 36 -1.39 -22.17 -51.20
CA GLN A 36 -2.72 -22.79 -51.07
C GLN A 36 -2.79 -24.10 -51.86
N THR A 37 -2.17 -24.16 -53.03
CA THR A 37 -2.11 -25.37 -53.86
C THR A 37 -1.27 -26.47 -53.20
N ASP A 38 -0.09 -26.12 -52.67
CA ASP A 38 0.79 -27.04 -51.94
C ASP A 38 0.05 -27.64 -50.72
N ILE A 39 -0.65 -26.80 -49.94
CA ILE A 39 -1.44 -27.22 -48.77
C ILE A 39 -2.61 -28.13 -49.15
N THR A 40 -3.39 -27.73 -50.16
CA THR A 40 -4.55 -28.51 -50.62
C THR A 40 -4.12 -29.89 -51.12
N THR A 41 -3.01 -29.95 -51.85
CA THR A 41 -2.44 -31.21 -52.36
C THR A 41 -1.99 -32.11 -51.22
N ALA A 42 -1.29 -31.56 -50.22
CA ALA A 42 -0.85 -32.31 -49.05
C ALA A 42 -2.03 -32.93 -48.29
N ILE A 43 -3.08 -32.13 -48.04
CA ILE A 43 -4.30 -32.58 -47.33
C ILE A 43 -5.04 -33.67 -48.14
N ASN A 44 -5.24 -33.47 -49.45
CA ASN A 44 -5.94 -34.44 -50.30
C ASN A 44 -5.18 -35.77 -50.41
N ASN A 45 -3.85 -35.73 -50.30
CA ASN A 45 -3.01 -36.93 -50.26
C ASN A 45 -2.94 -37.59 -48.87
N GLY A 46 -3.63 -37.05 -47.86
CA GLY A 46 -3.60 -37.55 -46.49
C GLY A 46 -2.27 -37.33 -45.78
N SER A 47 -1.49 -36.31 -46.18
CA SER A 47 -0.21 -36.01 -45.57
C SER A 47 -0.41 -35.39 -44.18
N GLU A 48 0.35 -35.87 -43.19
CA GLU A 48 0.36 -35.26 -41.85
C GLU A 48 1.24 -34.00 -41.79
N LYS A 49 2.19 -33.87 -42.74
CA LYS A 49 3.20 -32.80 -42.78
C LYS A 49 3.40 -32.27 -44.20
N LEU A 50 3.55 -30.95 -44.32
CA LEU A 50 4.03 -30.24 -45.50
C LEU A 50 5.33 -29.51 -45.15
N GLU A 51 6.39 -29.76 -45.92
CA GLU A 51 7.65 -29.06 -45.79
C GLU A 51 7.71 -27.92 -46.83
N LEU A 52 8.01 -26.71 -46.35
CA LEU A 52 8.14 -25.54 -47.18
C LEU A 52 9.61 -25.12 -47.25
N GLU A 53 10.00 -24.51 -48.37
CA GLU A 53 11.28 -23.82 -48.53
C GLU A 53 11.05 -22.55 -49.36
N GLY A 54 11.91 -21.54 -49.14
CA GLY A 54 11.88 -20.30 -49.90
C GLY A 54 10.86 -19.27 -49.39
N LYS A 55 10.55 -18.29 -50.24
CA LYS A 55 9.72 -17.15 -49.88
C LYS A 55 8.35 -17.23 -50.55
N TYR A 56 7.31 -17.01 -49.76
CA TYR A 56 5.92 -16.93 -50.21
C TYR A 56 5.39 -15.50 -49.99
N VAL A 57 4.92 -14.85 -51.04
CA VAL A 57 4.42 -13.47 -51.01
C VAL A 57 2.91 -13.42 -51.17
N PHE A 58 2.28 -12.50 -50.44
CA PHE A 58 0.83 -12.29 -50.52
C PHE A 58 0.37 -11.97 -51.96
N SER A 59 -0.64 -12.71 -52.46
CA SER A 59 -1.20 -12.55 -53.81
C SER A 59 -2.69 -12.12 -53.84
N GLY A 60 -3.22 -11.62 -52.71
CA GLY A 60 -4.58 -11.04 -52.64
C GLY A 60 -5.60 -11.84 -51.83
N LYS A 61 -5.29 -13.08 -51.46
CA LYS A 61 -6.17 -13.99 -50.71
C LYS A 61 -5.53 -14.48 -49.41
N THR A 62 -6.38 -14.75 -48.43
CA THR A 62 -6.00 -15.47 -47.20
C THR A 62 -5.76 -16.94 -47.55
N VAL A 63 -4.76 -17.55 -46.91
CA VAL A 63 -4.47 -18.98 -47.04
C VAL A 63 -5.31 -19.74 -46.00
N GLU A 64 -6.06 -20.73 -46.45
CA GLU A 64 -6.88 -21.59 -45.61
C GLU A 64 -6.13 -22.89 -45.30
N VAL A 65 -6.03 -23.21 -44.01
CA VAL A 65 -5.27 -24.37 -43.53
C VAL A 65 -6.12 -25.23 -42.60
N GLY A 66 -6.31 -26.50 -43.01
CA GLY A 66 -6.94 -27.53 -42.18
C GLY A 66 -5.92 -28.28 -41.30
N SER A 67 -6.29 -29.51 -40.92
CA SER A 67 -5.46 -30.37 -40.06
C SER A 67 -4.15 -30.78 -40.75
N LEU A 68 -3.07 -30.02 -40.53
CA LEU A 68 -1.76 -30.22 -41.16
C LEU A 68 -0.63 -29.64 -40.31
N CYS A 69 0.55 -30.27 -40.34
CA CYS A 69 1.79 -29.65 -39.87
C CYS A 69 2.53 -28.97 -41.03
N ILE A 70 2.67 -27.66 -40.99
CA ILE A 70 3.45 -26.87 -41.95
C ILE A 70 4.81 -26.54 -41.34
N ASP A 71 5.88 -27.08 -41.91
CA ASP A 71 7.26 -26.92 -41.44
C ASP A 71 8.13 -26.19 -42.47
N GLY A 72 8.54 -24.97 -42.16
CA GLY A 72 9.38 -24.14 -43.00
C GLY A 72 10.88 -24.46 -42.97
N GLN A 73 11.28 -25.51 -42.23
CA GLN A 73 12.66 -26.00 -42.14
C GLN A 73 13.70 -24.93 -41.72
N GLY A 74 13.25 -23.80 -41.18
CA GLY A 74 14.08 -22.64 -40.82
C GLY A 74 14.50 -21.77 -42.01
N LYS A 75 13.99 -22.08 -43.22
CA LYS A 75 14.34 -21.39 -44.47
C LYS A 75 13.15 -20.66 -45.09
N THR A 76 11.94 -20.88 -44.59
CA THR A 76 10.73 -20.29 -45.17
C THR A 76 10.41 -18.91 -44.61
N VAL A 77 10.10 -18.00 -45.54
CA VAL A 77 9.58 -16.66 -45.23
C VAL A 77 8.18 -16.50 -45.83
N ILE A 78 7.22 -16.13 -45.00
CA ILE A 78 5.88 -15.71 -45.42
C ILE A 78 5.81 -14.18 -45.32
N ASP A 79 5.75 -13.50 -46.46
CA ASP A 79 5.75 -12.04 -46.56
C ASP A 79 4.36 -11.52 -46.91
N GLY A 80 3.71 -10.91 -45.92
CA GLY A 80 2.39 -10.32 -46.05
C GLY A 80 2.36 -9.09 -46.95
N LYS A 81 3.50 -8.49 -47.34
CA LYS A 81 3.56 -7.33 -48.26
C LYS A 81 2.61 -6.17 -47.87
N LYS A 82 2.46 -5.92 -46.56
CA LYS A 82 1.54 -4.95 -45.96
C LYS A 82 0.07 -5.21 -46.32
N ALA A 83 -0.31 -6.46 -46.52
CA ALA A 83 -1.68 -6.87 -46.81
C ALA A 83 -2.62 -6.47 -45.68
N ASN A 84 -3.73 -5.84 -46.07
CA ASN A 84 -4.84 -5.51 -45.17
C ASN A 84 -5.84 -6.69 -45.06
N LYS A 85 -5.34 -7.93 -45.15
CA LYS A 85 -6.07 -9.17 -44.89
C LYS A 85 -5.25 -10.06 -43.97
N VAL A 86 -5.94 -10.89 -43.20
CA VAL A 86 -5.28 -11.94 -42.42
C VAL A 86 -4.57 -12.90 -43.38
N LEU A 87 -3.33 -13.29 -43.06
CA LEU A 87 -2.55 -14.19 -43.92
C LEU A 87 -3.07 -15.62 -43.88
N PHE A 88 -3.40 -16.15 -42.69
CA PHE A 88 -3.90 -17.51 -42.50
C PHE A 88 -5.23 -17.55 -41.73
N SER A 89 -6.20 -18.31 -42.26
CA SER A 89 -7.32 -18.89 -41.49
C SER A 89 -6.98 -20.35 -41.25
N ALA A 90 -6.94 -20.76 -39.99
CA ALA A 90 -6.33 -22.03 -39.62
C ALA A 90 -7.16 -22.83 -38.61
N SER A 91 -7.23 -24.15 -38.80
CA SER A 91 -7.97 -25.06 -37.90
C SER A 91 -7.20 -26.35 -37.68
N ASN A 92 -6.86 -26.65 -36.42
CA ASN A 92 -6.08 -27.83 -36.03
C ASN A 92 -4.71 -27.93 -36.72
N VAL A 93 -3.98 -26.82 -36.76
CA VAL A 93 -2.73 -26.67 -37.52
C VAL A 93 -1.51 -26.60 -36.60
N VAL A 94 -0.35 -27.05 -37.10
CA VAL A 94 0.96 -26.77 -36.52
C VAL A 94 1.79 -25.96 -37.51
N PHE A 95 2.24 -24.77 -37.11
CA PHE A 95 3.25 -23.99 -37.84
C PHE A 95 4.60 -24.16 -37.16
N LYS A 96 5.64 -24.53 -37.93
CA LYS A 96 6.96 -24.81 -37.39
C LYS A 96 8.07 -24.18 -38.23
N ASN A 97 9.07 -23.57 -37.60
CA ASN A 97 10.28 -23.07 -38.27
C ASN A 97 10.02 -22.06 -39.40
N ILE A 98 9.05 -21.15 -39.23
CA ILE A 98 8.63 -20.18 -40.26
C ILE A 98 8.82 -18.75 -39.78
N LYS A 99 9.24 -17.87 -40.69
CA LYS A 99 9.31 -16.42 -40.48
C LYS A 99 8.13 -15.73 -41.17
N PHE A 100 7.26 -15.06 -40.40
CA PHE A 100 6.13 -14.27 -40.86
C PHE A 100 6.43 -12.78 -40.77
N ILE A 101 6.37 -12.06 -41.89
CA ILE A 101 6.75 -10.64 -41.96
C ILE A 101 5.69 -9.76 -42.61
N ASN A 102 5.66 -8.50 -42.20
CA ASN A 102 4.98 -7.41 -42.91
C ASN A 102 3.47 -7.61 -43.16
N ALA A 103 2.71 -8.27 -42.30
CA ALA A 103 1.24 -8.23 -42.38
C ALA A 103 0.68 -6.89 -41.85
N ASN A 104 -0.48 -6.42 -42.33
CA ASN A 104 -1.15 -5.20 -41.82
C ASN A 104 -2.56 -5.42 -41.24
N SER A 105 -3.10 -6.64 -41.27
CA SER A 105 -4.42 -6.97 -40.69
C SER A 105 -4.42 -8.15 -39.73
N GLY A 106 -3.31 -8.90 -39.68
CA GLY A 106 -3.06 -10.03 -38.79
C GLY A 106 -2.38 -11.18 -39.51
N VAL A 107 -1.71 -12.07 -38.77
CA VAL A 107 -0.95 -13.17 -39.38
C VAL A 107 -1.76 -14.46 -39.35
N ILE A 108 -2.13 -14.92 -38.15
CA ILE A 108 -2.86 -16.17 -37.95
C ILE A 108 -4.19 -15.86 -37.26
N PHE A 109 -5.29 -16.24 -37.90
CA PHE A 109 -6.60 -16.33 -37.29
C PHE A 109 -7.01 -17.80 -37.19
N VAL A 110 -7.46 -18.22 -36.02
CA VAL A 110 -7.77 -19.62 -35.74
C VAL A 110 -9.28 -19.82 -35.67
N ASP A 111 -9.76 -20.72 -36.51
CA ASP A 111 -11.16 -21.10 -36.63
C ASP A 111 -11.39 -22.44 -35.92
N TYR A 112 -12.25 -22.41 -34.88
CA TYR A 112 -12.76 -23.56 -34.12
C TYR A 112 -11.78 -24.32 -33.22
N ASN A 113 -10.66 -24.83 -33.77
CA ASN A 113 -9.85 -25.88 -33.14
C ASN A 113 -8.47 -25.38 -32.66
N ASN A 114 -7.52 -26.30 -32.50
CA ASN A 114 -6.21 -26.02 -31.93
C ASN A 114 -5.26 -25.32 -32.91
N VAL A 115 -4.35 -24.52 -32.38
CA VAL A 115 -3.16 -24.04 -33.09
C VAL A 115 -1.90 -24.33 -32.27
N THR A 116 -0.85 -24.78 -32.93
CA THR A 116 0.50 -24.81 -32.37
C THR A 116 1.45 -24.01 -33.24
N VAL A 117 2.23 -23.14 -32.63
CA VAL A 117 3.29 -22.36 -33.27
C VAL A 117 4.61 -22.70 -32.58
N GLU A 118 5.58 -23.20 -33.34
CA GLU A 118 6.86 -23.68 -32.83
C GLU A 118 8.04 -23.11 -33.60
N ASN A 119 8.97 -22.49 -32.88
CA ASN A 119 10.19 -21.97 -33.49
C ASN A 119 9.93 -21.02 -34.66
N CYS A 120 8.93 -20.15 -34.51
CA CYS A 120 8.54 -19.18 -35.52
C CYS A 120 8.91 -17.75 -35.13
N GLU A 121 9.09 -16.89 -36.14
CA GLU A 121 9.39 -15.47 -35.96
C GLU A 121 8.28 -14.62 -36.59
N PHE A 122 7.76 -13.64 -35.85
CA PHE A 122 6.75 -12.69 -36.32
C PHE A 122 7.32 -11.28 -36.26
N ILE A 123 7.66 -10.72 -37.42
CA ILE A 123 8.46 -9.49 -37.51
C ILE A 123 7.71 -8.40 -38.29
N ASN A 124 7.68 -7.18 -37.73
CA ASN A 124 7.12 -6.00 -38.39
C ASN A 124 5.65 -6.17 -38.84
N ASN A 125 4.86 -6.96 -38.10
CA ASN A 125 3.44 -7.11 -38.40
C ASN A 125 2.64 -6.01 -37.69
N SER A 126 1.59 -5.54 -38.35
CA SER A 126 0.61 -4.61 -37.82
C SER A 126 -0.81 -5.11 -38.09
N GLY A 127 -1.80 -4.39 -37.56
CA GLY A 127 -3.21 -4.74 -37.70
C GLY A 127 -3.89 -4.91 -36.35
N GLU A 128 -4.94 -5.73 -36.29
CA GLU A 128 -5.66 -6.00 -35.05
C GLU A 128 -4.80 -6.82 -34.07
N ASN A 129 -4.28 -7.96 -34.51
CA ASN A 129 -3.47 -8.89 -33.73
C ASN A 129 -2.51 -9.71 -34.61
N VAL A 130 -1.42 -10.26 -34.06
CA VAL A 130 -0.54 -11.17 -34.83
C VAL A 130 -1.15 -12.58 -34.85
N ILE A 131 -1.51 -13.11 -33.68
CA ILE A 131 -2.23 -14.38 -33.53
C ILE A 131 -3.58 -14.10 -32.85
N GLY A 132 -4.67 -14.50 -33.49
CA GLY A 132 -6.04 -14.35 -32.99
C GLY A 132 -6.69 -15.72 -32.80
N THR A 133 -7.20 -15.98 -31.60
CA THR A 133 -7.79 -17.28 -31.22
C THR A 133 -9.14 -17.09 -30.49
N PRO A 134 -10.20 -16.64 -31.19
CA PRO A 134 -11.49 -16.38 -30.58
C PRO A 134 -12.25 -17.69 -30.28
N TRP A 135 -12.47 -18.01 -29.00
CA TRP A 135 -13.29 -19.14 -28.55
C TRP A 135 -12.89 -20.51 -29.11
N VAL A 136 -11.58 -20.76 -29.21
CA VAL A 136 -11.03 -22.03 -29.72
C VAL A 136 -10.60 -22.97 -28.60
N ASP A 137 -10.36 -24.25 -28.92
CA ASP A 137 -9.95 -25.25 -27.91
C ASP A 137 -8.60 -24.90 -27.25
N GLY A 138 -7.56 -24.65 -28.04
CA GLY A 138 -6.22 -24.47 -27.49
C GLY A 138 -5.26 -23.73 -28.40
N CYS A 139 -4.37 -22.95 -27.77
CA CYS A 139 -3.30 -22.24 -28.44
C CYS A 139 -1.98 -22.53 -27.72
N VAL A 140 -1.01 -23.08 -28.44
CA VAL A 140 0.34 -23.36 -27.94
C VAL A 140 1.35 -22.57 -28.76
N VAL A 141 2.16 -21.75 -28.11
CA VAL A 141 3.28 -21.05 -28.75
C VAL A 141 4.56 -21.37 -28.00
N LYS A 142 5.53 -21.95 -28.70
CA LYS A 142 6.81 -22.35 -28.11
C LYS A 142 8.02 -21.88 -28.91
N ASN A 143 9.09 -21.51 -28.21
CA ASN A 143 10.39 -21.15 -28.78
C ASN A 143 10.29 -20.08 -29.88
N SER A 144 9.34 -19.16 -29.78
CA SER A 144 8.98 -18.23 -30.87
C SER A 144 9.26 -16.79 -30.49
N LYS A 145 9.45 -15.93 -31.49
CA LYS A 145 9.79 -14.51 -31.30
C LYS A 145 8.79 -13.60 -31.99
N PHE A 146 8.36 -12.55 -31.29
CA PHE A 146 7.54 -11.46 -31.81
C PHE A 146 8.34 -10.17 -31.71
N GLU A 147 8.72 -9.61 -32.86
CA GLU A 147 9.63 -8.48 -32.94
C GLU A 147 9.04 -7.32 -33.75
N ASN A 148 9.12 -6.11 -33.19
CA ASN A 148 8.72 -4.87 -33.86
C ASN A 148 7.26 -4.86 -34.35
N ASN A 149 6.36 -5.62 -33.72
CA ASN A 149 4.96 -5.64 -34.12
C ASN A 149 4.22 -4.42 -33.54
N ASN A 150 3.29 -3.87 -34.31
CA ASN A 150 2.50 -2.70 -33.94
C ASN A 150 1.01 -2.98 -34.15
N VAL A 151 0.35 -3.40 -33.09
CA VAL A 151 -1.01 -3.94 -33.13
C VAL A 151 -2.01 -2.97 -32.49
N LYS A 152 -3.30 -3.12 -32.82
CA LYS A 152 -4.38 -2.33 -32.22
C LYS A 152 -4.98 -3.00 -30.98
N LYS A 153 -5.06 -4.33 -30.96
CA LYS A 153 -5.64 -5.10 -29.84
C LYS A 153 -4.61 -5.79 -28.96
N ALA A 154 -3.86 -6.75 -29.50
CA ALA A 154 -2.77 -7.44 -28.79
C ALA A 154 -1.91 -8.24 -29.77
N VAL A 155 -0.64 -8.49 -29.45
CA VAL A 155 0.22 -9.36 -30.28
C VAL A 155 -0.38 -10.77 -30.35
N ILE A 156 -0.76 -11.32 -29.20
CA ILE A 156 -1.58 -12.53 -29.11
C ILE A 156 -2.90 -12.14 -28.42
N ASP A 157 -4.00 -12.25 -29.17
CA ASP A 157 -5.37 -12.07 -28.68
C ASP A 157 -6.05 -13.43 -28.58
N SER A 158 -6.28 -13.91 -27.35
CA SER A 158 -6.66 -15.29 -27.09
C SER A 158 -7.82 -15.44 -26.14
N TYR A 159 -8.87 -16.11 -26.64
CA TYR A 159 -10.04 -16.50 -25.88
C TYR A 159 -10.21 -18.02 -25.91
N CYS A 160 -9.10 -18.76 -25.89
CA CYS A 160 -9.10 -20.21 -25.98
C CYS A 160 -9.30 -20.89 -24.63
N SER A 161 -9.75 -22.15 -24.61
CA SER A 161 -9.91 -22.88 -23.34
C SER A 161 -8.57 -23.17 -22.63
N LYS A 162 -7.47 -23.27 -23.39
CA LYS A 162 -6.11 -23.51 -22.90
C LYS A 162 -5.06 -22.74 -23.70
N LEU A 163 -4.41 -21.77 -23.06
CA LEU A 163 -3.29 -21.03 -23.62
C LEU A 163 -1.97 -21.47 -22.97
N VAL A 164 -1.00 -21.89 -23.79
CA VAL A 164 0.35 -22.22 -23.32
C VAL A 164 1.40 -21.43 -24.09
N LEU A 165 2.18 -20.62 -23.38
CA LEU A 165 3.34 -19.93 -23.92
C LEU A 165 4.60 -20.44 -23.23
N THR A 166 5.60 -20.88 -24.00
CA THR A 166 6.86 -21.39 -23.43
C THR A 166 8.07 -20.91 -24.23
N ASN A 167 9.05 -20.30 -23.57
CA ASN A 167 10.25 -19.77 -24.25
C ASN A 167 9.89 -18.78 -25.37
N VAL A 168 9.04 -17.80 -25.07
CA VAL A 168 8.55 -16.83 -26.06
C VAL A 168 9.13 -15.45 -25.78
N GLU A 169 9.68 -14.80 -26.81
CA GLU A 169 10.24 -13.45 -26.71
C GLU A 169 9.34 -12.43 -27.42
N PHE A 170 8.99 -11.35 -26.71
CA PHE A 170 8.32 -10.17 -27.23
C PHE A 170 9.30 -8.99 -27.14
N ASN A 171 9.89 -8.62 -28.27
CA ASN A 171 10.89 -7.55 -28.35
C ASN A 171 10.38 -6.35 -29.15
N ASN A 172 10.45 -5.16 -28.53
CA ASN A 172 10.15 -3.89 -29.19
C ASN A 172 8.77 -3.83 -29.87
N ASN A 173 7.77 -4.53 -29.31
CA ASN A 173 6.40 -4.44 -29.79
C ASN A 173 5.72 -3.21 -29.19
N LYS A 174 4.68 -2.74 -29.86
CA LYS A 174 3.88 -1.58 -29.47
C LYS A 174 2.46 -2.00 -29.13
N GLU A 175 1.90 -1.29 -28.15
CA GLU A 175 0.60 -1.58 -27.53
C GLU A 175 0.58 -2.92 -26.77
N ALA A 176 -0.60 -3.51 -26.62
CA ALA A 176 -0.79 -4.72 -25.84
C ALA A 176 -0.04 -5.92 -26.44
N ILE A 177 0.53 -6.72 -25.55
CA ILE A 177 1.28 -7.93 -25.88
C ILE A 177 0.35 -9.14 -25.84
N LEU A 178 -0.37 -9.30 -24.73
CA LEU A 178 -1.31 -10.39 -24.53
C LEU A 178 -2.67 -9.85 -24.11
N SER A 179 -3.72 -10.32 -24.78
CA SER A 179 -5.11 -10.16 -24.37
C SER A 179 -5.68 -11.56 -24.18
N ILE A 180 -6.12 -11.87 -22.97
CA ILE A 180 -6.51 -13.23 -22.56
C ILE A 180 -7.87 -13.20 -21.88
N GLY A 181 -8.80 -14.03 -22.35
CA GLY A 181 -10.16 -14.12 -21.80
C GLY A 181 -10.86 -15.46 -22.03
N GLY A 182 -12.12 -15.58 -21.62
CA GLY A 182 -12.98 -16.70 -22.02
C GLY A 182 -12.75 -18.01 -21.25
N ASP A 183 -12.67 -17.95 -19.92
CA ASP A 183 -12.55 -19.12 -19.04
C ASP A 183 -11.28 -19.97 -19.24
N SER A 184 -10.23 -19.36 -19.79
CA SER A 184 -8.97 -20.02 -20.11
C SER A 184 -8.26 -20.61 -18.88
N ASN A 185 -7.61 -21.75 -19.10
CA ASN A 185 -6.47 -22.21 -18.31
C ASN A 185 -5.17 -21.74 -18.95
N VAL A 186 -4.47 -20.82 -18.31
CA VAL A 186 -3.32 -20.14 -18.90
C VAL A 186 -2.04 -20.57 -18.18
N VAL A 187 -1.04 -21.00 -18.96
CA VAL A 187 0.31 -21.29 -18.49
C VAL A 187 1.33 -20.54 -19.35
N ILE A 188 2.03 -19.61 -18.73
CA ILE A 188 3.09 -18.82 -19.35
C ILE A 188 4.39 -19.12 -18.61
N ASP A 189 5.36 -19.66 -19.31
CA ASP A 189 6.63 -20.10 -18.75
C ASP A 189 7.80 -19.58 -19.57
N ASN A 190 8.79 -19.00 -18.89
CA ASN A 190 10.01 -18.50 -19.51
C ASN A 190 9.74 -17.56 -20.70
N ILE A 191 8.91 -16.53 -20.50
CA ILE A 191 8.75 -15.48 -21.50
C ILE A 191 9.65 -14.29 -21.22
N THR A 192 10.02 -13.57 -22.28
CA THR A 192 10.78 -12.31 -22.18
C THR A 192 10.01 -11.19 -22.85
N LEU A 193 9.68 -10.13 -22.10
CA LEU A 193 9.19 -8.86 -22.63
C LEU A 193 10.32 -7.83 -22.54
N LEU A 194 10.88 -7.47 -23.69
CA LEU A 194 12.02 -6.57 -23.81
C LEU A 194 11.64 -5.32 -24.61
N LYS A 195 11.85 -4.13 -24.03
CA LYS A 195 11.73 -2.83 -24.74
C LYS A 195 10.36 -2.58 -25.38
N ASN A 196 9.30 -3.22 -24.90
CA ASN A 196 7.96 -2.98 -25.44
C ASN A 196 7.45 -1.62 -24.98
N THR A 197 6.63 -0.98 -25.81
CA THR A 197 6.02 0.31 -25.52
C THR A 197 4.50 0.18 -25.47
N ILE A 198 3.91 0.40 -24.29
CA ILE A 198 2.47 0.25 -24.04
C ILE A 198 1.90 1.65 -23.76
N SER A 199 1.27 2.25 -24.76
CA SER A 199 0.91 3.68 -24.72
C SER A 199 -0.50 3.94 -24.21
N SER A 200 -1.48 3.13 -24.64
CA SER A 200 -2.91 3.36 -24.33
C SER A 200 -3.59 2.14 -23.71
N SER A 201 -3.08 0.96 -24.00
CA SER A 201 -3.62 -0.35 -23.60
C SER A 201 -2.97 -0.89 -22.32
N THR A 202 -3.39 -2.07 -21.87
CA THR A 202 -2.67 -2.86 -20.85
C THR A 202 -1.75 -3.84 -21.58
N GLY A 203 -0.51 -4.04 -21.10
CA GLY A 203 0.45 -4.94 -21.76
C GLY A 203 -0.02 -6.40 -21.83
N ILE A 204 -0.42 -6.95 -20.69
CA ILE A 204 -0.99 -8.28 -20.50
C ILE A 204 -2.31 -8.07 -19.78
N TYR A 205 -3.39 -8.17 -20.52
CA TYR A 205 -4.74 -8.09 -20.00
C TYR A 205 -5.30 -9.49 -19.82
N VAL A 206 -5.73 -9.81 -18.61
CA VAL A 206 -6.33 -11.10 -18.26
C VAL A 206 -7.70 -10.85 -17.64
N SER A 207 -8.75 -11.29 -18.31
CA SER A 207 -10.13 -11.27 -17.80
C SER A 207 -10.73 -12.68 -17.76
N ASP A 208 -11.66 -12.93 -16.85
CA ASP A 208 -12.48 -14.14 -16.83
C ASP A 208 -11.68 -15.46 -16.98
N CYS A 209 -10.48 -15.53 -16.39
CA CYS A 209 -9.63 -16.72 -16.45
C CYS A 209 -9.84 -17.60 -15.21
N LYS A 210 -10.00 -18.92 -15.45
CA LYS A 210 -10.11 -19.92 -14.37
C LYS A 210 -8.81 -20.06 -13.59
N LYS A 211 -7.70 -20.05 -14.31
CA LYS A 211 -6.36 -20.16 -13.74
C LYS A 211 -5.37 -19.41 -14.61
N PHE A 212 -4.51 -18.62 -13.97
CA PHE A 212 -3.41 -17.93 -14.64
C PHE A 212 -2.11 -18.24 -13.93
N VAL A 213 -1.15 -18.85 -14.64
CA VAL A 213 0.19 -19.10 -14.13
C VAL A 213 1.19 -18.38 -15.01
N LEU A 214 1.99 -17.50 -14.40
CA LEU A 214 3.15 -16.88 -15.03
C LEU A 214 4.39 -17.23 -14.21
N ARG A 215 5.41 -17.80 -14.86
CA ARG A 215 6.64 -18.15 -14.14
C ARG A 215 7.91 -18.04 -14.96
N ASN A 216 9.03 -17.95 -14.24
CA ASN A 216 10.40 -17.96 -14.81
C ASN A 216 10.63 -16.89 -15.89
N SER A 217 9.92 -15.76 -15.81
CA SER A 217 9.82 -14.80 -16.91
C SER A 217 10.53 -13.49 -16.63
N ASN A 218 10.94 -12.78 -17.68
CA ASN A 218 11.72 -11.55 -17.60
C ASN A 218 11.02 -10.38 -18.32
N PHE A 219 10.89 -9.25 -17.63
CA PHE A 219 10.24 -8.04 -18.10
C PHE A 219 11.23 -6.89 -17.94
N LYS A 220 11.86 -6.48 -19.04
CA LYS A 220 12.97 -5.54 -19.02
C LYS A 220 12.79 -4.36 -19.95
N ASN A 221 13.08 -3.16 -19.44
CA ASN A 221 13.08 -1.92 -20.23
C ASN A 221 11.73 -1.62 -20.92
N ASN A 222 10.60 -2.09 -20.38
CA ASN A 222 9.30 -1.81 -20.97
C ASN A 222 8.82 -0.42 -20.54
N LYS A 223 8.34 0.36 -21.51
CA LYS A 223 7.83 1.71 -21.30
C LYS A 223 6.31 1.67 -21.28
N LEU A 224 5.71 1.91 -20.11
CA LEU A 224 4.27 1.83 -19.91
C LEU A 224 3.72 3.21 -19.54
N SER A 225 2.70 3.65 -20.27
CA SER A 225 1.87 4.80 -19.90
C SER A 225 0.63 4.39 -19.08
N ASN A 226 0.36 3.08 -18.99
CA ASN A 226 -0.73 2.46 -18.25
C ASN A 226 -0.16 1.31 -17.39
N VAL A 227 -0.75 0.12 -17.43
CA VAL A 227 -0.35 -1.04 -16.62
C VAL A 227 0.30 -2.14 -17.48
N LEU A 228 1.38 -2.77 -17.00
CA LEU A 228 1.96 -3.95 -17.66
C LEU A 228 1.03 -5.15 -17.59
N MET A 229 0.53 -5.50 -16.41
CA MET A 229 -0.33 -6.66 -16.18
C MET A 229 -1.58 -6.27 -15.37
N ARG A 230 -2.75 -6.51 -15.95
CA ARG A 230 -4.03 -6.40 -15.23
C ARG A 230 -4.66 -7.78 -15.13
N LEU A 231 -4.86 -8.23 -13.88
CA LEU A 231 -5.22 -9.61 -13.58
C LEU A 231 -6.60 -9.66 -12.91
N PHE A 232 -7.65 -9.82 -13.72
CA PHE A 232 -8.99 -10.17 -13.26
C PHE A 232 -9.20 -11.69 -13.29
N ALA A 233 -8.27 -12.43 -12.68
CA ALA A 233 -8.34 -13.89 -12.56
C ALA A 233 -8.63 -14.27 -11.11
N ASN A 234 -9.42 -15.34 -10.93
CA ASN A 234 -9.78 -15.81 -9.59
C ASN A 234 -8.66 -16.62 -8.91
N ASN A 235 -7.62 -17.00 -9.65
CA ASN A 235 -6.50 -17.80 -9.17
C ASN A 235 -5.24 -17.52 -10.03
N ALA A 236 -4.59 -16.40 -9.79
CA ALA A 236 -3.37 -16.01 -10.48
C ALA A 236 -2.13 -16.27 -9.61
N ASP A 237 -1.16 -17.01 -10.16
CA ASP A 237 0.11 -17.34 -9.52
C ASP A 237 1.28 -16.79 -10.37
N LEU A 238 2.04 -15.87 -9.79
CA LEU A 238 3.26 -15.32 -10.38
C LEU A 238 4.46 -15.82 -9.58
N SER A 239 5.42 -16.46 -10.25
CA SER A 239 6.61 -16.99 -9.56
C SER A 239 7.91 -16.89 -10.34
N ASN A 240 9.03 -16.63 -9.66
CA ASN A 240 10.36 -16.57 -10.28
C ASN A 240 10.44 -15.56 -11.44
N CYS A 241 9.75 -14.43 -11.34
CA CYS A 241 9.72 -13.40 -12.38
C CYS A 241 10.63 -12.22 -12.05
N ASN A 242 11.28 -11.66 -13.07
CA ASN A 242 12.14 -10.49 -12.96
C ASN A 242 11.53 -9.31 -13.71
N PHE A 243 11.31 -8.20 -13.03
CA PHE A 243 10.84 -6.94 -13.59
C PHE A 243 11.91 -5.88 -13.34
N THR A 244 12.66 -5.51 -14.37
CA THR A 244 13.82 -4.62 -14.25
C THR A 244 13.73 -3.43 -15.19
N ASP A 245 13.99 -2.23 -14.68
CA ASP A 245 14.13 -1.00 -15.48
C ASP A 245 12.86 -0.66 -16.30
N ASN A 246 11.67 -0.94 -15.74
CA ASN A 246 10.40 -0.63 -16.40
C ASN A 246 9.87 0.75 -15.96
N THR A 247 9.01 1.38 -16.76
CA THR A 247 8.27 2.59 -16.35
C THR A 247 6.78 2.34 -16.37
N GLY A 248 6.03 2.96 -15.46
CA GLY A 248 4.58 2.78 -15.28
C GLY A 248 4.26 1.65 -14.29
N ASP A 249 2.97 1.36 -14.16
CA ASP A 249 2.44 0.45 -13.14
C ASP A 249 2.62 -1.00 -13.65
N LEU A 250 3.08 -1.92 -12.79
CA LEU A 250 3.38 -3.28 -13.25
C LEU A 250 2.19 -4.22 -13.10
N ILE A 251 1.65 -4.34 -11.90
CA ILE A 251 0.66 -5.38 -11.61
C ILE A 251 -0.51 -4.78 -10.86
N ILE A 252 -1.72 -5.00 -11.37
CA ILE A 252 -2.96 -4.67 -10.69
C ILE A 252 -3.88 -5.90 -10.72
N GLY A 253 -4.21 -6.46 -9.55
CA GLY A 253 -5.20 -7.53 -9.43
C GLY A 253 -4.99 -8.48 -8.25
N SER A 254 -5.84 -9.51 -8.15
CA SER A 254 -5.75 -10.55 -7.13
C SER A 254 -4.80 -11.67 -7.56
N CYS A 255 -3.55 -11.67 -7.06
CA CYS A 255 -2.57 -12.69 -7.42
C CYS A 255 -1.58 -13.03 -6.31
N ASN A 256 -1.14 -14.29 -6.25
CA ASN A 256 0.02 -14.68 -5.47
C ASN A 256 1.30 -14.22 -6.20
N ILE A 257 2.28 -13.76 -5.42
CA ILE A 257 3.59 -13.36 -5.93
C ILE A 257 4.64 -14.07 -5.08
N ASP A 258 5.46 -14.92 -5.70
CA ASP A 258 6.48 -15.70 -5.00
C ASP A 258 7.83 -15.61 -5.70
N ASN A 259 8.90 -15.30 -4.97
CA ASN A 259 10.26 -15.26 -5.52
C ASN A 259 10.40 -14.35 -6.75
N CYS A 260 9.73 -13.19 -6.73
CA CYS A 260 9.78 -12.22 -7.82
C CYS A 260 10.67 -11.03 -7.46
N ASN A 261 11.33 -10.47 -8.47
CA ASN A 261 12.20 -9.29 -8.34
C ASN A 261 11.59 -8.10 -9.07
N PHE A 262 11.39 -6.99 -8.37
CA PHE A 262 10.92 -5.72 -8.91
C PHE A 262 12.02 -4.67 -8.66
N ILE A 263 12.72 -4.26 -9.72
CA ILE A 263 13.95 -3.48 -9.62
C ILE A 263 13.90 -2.27 -10.56
N ASN A 264 14.27 -1.10 -10.02
CA ASN A 264 14.40 0.15 -10.79
C ASN A 264 13.12 0.52 -11.58
N THR A 265 11.95 0.19 -11.06
CA THR A 265 10.69 0.57 -11.72
C THR A 265 10.28 1.97 -11.32
N VAL A 266 9.87 2.80 -12.28
CA VAL A 266 9.37 4.16 -12.03
C VAL A 266 7.91 4.27 -12.46
N SER A 267 6.99 4.49 -11.52
CA SER A 267 5.54 4.60 -11.76
C SER A 267 5.00 5.99 -11.35
N THR A 268 3.80 6.32 -11.83
CA THR A 268 3.04 7.47 -11.36
C THR A 268 2.21 7.15 -10.11
N TYR A 269 1.46 6.04 -10.04
CA TYR A 269 0.50 5.82 -8.95
C TYR A 269 0.95 4.72 -7.97
N GLU A 270 1.20 3.52 -8.49
CA GLU A 270 1.72 2.38 -7.75
C GLU A 270 2.48 1.45 -8.69
N ILE A 271 3.41 0.66 -8.15
CA ILE A 271 4.11 -0.34 -8.98
C ILE A 271 3.35 -1.66 -8.94
N ILE A 272 2.83 -2.03 -7.77
CA ILE A 272 1.97 -3.19 -7.59
C ILE A 272 0.78 -2.81 -6.72
N PHE A 273 -0.42 -3.15 -7.17
CA PHE A 273 -1.65 -3.20 -6.38
C PHE A 273 -2.17 -4.64 -6.32
N VAL A 274 -2.26 -5.19 -5.11
CA VAL A 274 -2.83 -6.53 -4.88
C VAL A 274 -3.92 -6.43 -3.83
N ASP A 275 -5.09 -6.99 -4.14
CA ASP A 275 -6.24 -7.07 -3.22
C ASP A 275 -6.82 -8.48 -3.19
N SER A 276 -7.46 -8.82 -2.07
CA SER A 276 -8.24 -10.06 -1.96
C SER A 276 -9.61 -9.91 -2.62
N ASN A 277 -10.26 -11.06 -2.85
CA ASN A 277 -11.65 -11.10 -3.26
C ASN A 277 -12.37 -12.23 -2.52
N LYS A 278 -13.66 -12.44 -2.82
CA LYS A 278 -14.49 -13.47 -2.16
C LYS A 278 -13.92 -14.89 -2.26
N TYR A 279 -13.16 -15.17 -3.32
CA TYR A 279 -12.68 -16.50 -3.68
C TYR A 279 -11.19 -16.71 -3.40
N PHE A 280 -10.44 -15.63 -3.20
CA PHE A 280 -8.98 -15.68 -3.20
C PHE A 280 -8.37 -14.69 -2.21
N THR A 281 -7.42 -15.18 -1.40
CA THR A 281 -6.65 -14.37 -0.45
C THR A 281 -5.18 -14.40 -0.87
N PRO A 282 -4.68 -13.34 -1.53
CA PRO A 282 -3.31 -13.30 -2.04
C PRO A 282 -2.23 -13.41 -0.96
N VAL A 283 -1.15 -14.08 -1.31
CA VAL A 283 0.11 -14.07 -0.55
C VAL A 283 1.24 -13.58 -1.45
N ILE A 284 1.91 -12.53 -0.98
CA ILE A 284 3.15 -12.01 -1.56
C ILE A 284 4.28 -12.50 -0.67
N LYS A 285 5.25 -13.24 -1.21
CA LYS A 285 6.33 -13.80 -0.40
C LYS A 285 7.65 -13.92 -1.15
N ASN A 286 8.74 -14.01 -0.39
CA ASN A 286 10.10 -14.25 -0.88
C ASN A 286 10.54 -13.29 -2.00
N SER A 287 9.93 -12.11 -2.08
CA SER A 287 10.07 -11.22 -3.24
C SER A 287 10.89 -9.99 -2.87
N VAL A 288 11.61 -9.45 -3.85
CA VAL A 288 12.52 -8.32 -3.68
C VAL A 288 12.00 -7.10 -4.43
N PHE A 289 11.96 -5.98 -3.73
CA PHE A 289 11.60 -4.67 -4.24
C PHE A 289 12.80 -3.74 -4.03
N ARG A 290 13.47 -3.33 -5.10
CA ARG A 290 14.69 -2.54 -5.00
C ARG A 290 14.68 -1.31 -5.89
N ASN A 291 15.02 -0.16 -5.32
CA ASN A 291 15.20 1.12 -6.04
C ASN A 291 13.98 1.52 -6.89
N ASN A 292 12.79 1.11 -6.45
CA ASN A 292 11.57 1.46 -7.14
C ASN A 292 11.08 2.84 -6.71
N LYS A 293 10.47 3.59 -7.63
CA LYS A 293 10.03 4.95 -7.38
C LYS A 293 8.61 5.19 -7.87
N VAL A 294 7.74 5.65 -6.97
CA VAL A 294 6.40 6.16 -7.28
C VAL A 294 6.42 7.68 -7.17
N ASN A 295 6.10 8.38 -8.27
CA ASN A 295 6.16 9.84 -8.35
C ASN A 295 4.86 10.54 -7.91
N GLY A 296 3.73 9.82 -7.86
CA GLY A 296 2.43 10.35 -7.49
C GLY A 296 2.40 10.84 -6.05
N ASN A 297 1.53 11.82 -5.80
CA ASN A 297 1.45 12.54 -4.54
C ASN A 297 0.01 12.60 -3.98
N SER A 298 -0.90 11.81 -4.53
CA SER A 298 -2.30 11.71 -4.16
C SER A 298 -2.79 10.26 -4.27
N GLY A 299 -3.85 9.89 -3.55
CA GLY A 299 -4.33 8.49 -3.54
C GLY A 299 -3.47 7.57 -2.68
N ASP A 300 -3.52 6.26 -2.91
CA ASP A 300 -2.86 5.25 -2.06
C ASP A 300 -1.43 4.93 -2.51
N CYS A 301 -0.62 5.96 -2.80
CA CYS A 301 0.71 5.79 -3.41
C CYS A 301 1.72 5.05 -2.50
N GLY A 302 2.06 3.82 -2.87
CA GLY A 302 3.16 3.00 -2.36
C GLY A 302 3.80 2.18 -3.47
N VAL A 303 5.05 1.71 -3.30
CA VAL A 303 5.65 0.78 -4.27
C VAL A 303 4.84 -0.51 -4.32
N LEU A 304 4.48 -1.03 -3.17
CA LEU A 304 3.50 -2.10 -3.02
C LEU A 304 2.27 -1.56 -2.27
N VAL A 305 1.11 -1.61 -2.90
CA VAL A 305 -0.18 -1.33 -2.28
C VAL A 305 -0.90 -2.65 -2.03
N VAL A 306 -1.24 -2.91 -0.76
CA VAL A 306 -1.95 -4.13 -0.37
C VAL A 306 -3.33 -3.83 0.19
N GLY A 307 -4.34 -4.45 -0.41
CA GLY A 307 -5.74 -4.41 -0.01
C GLY A 307 -6.07 -5.36 1.16
N ASP A 308 -7.36 -5.58 1.42
CA ASP A 308 -7.81 -6.33 2.60
C ASP A 308 -7.35 -7.80 2.55
N LYS A 309 -7.02 -8.39 3.70
CA LYS A 309 -6.61 -9.80 3.90
C LYS A 309 -5.38 -10.30 3.13
N VAL A 310 -4.64 -9.46 2.42
CA VAL A 310 -3.37 -9.81 1.77
C VAL A 310 -2.24 -10.01 2.77
N ASN A 311 -1.46 -11.10 2.63
CA ASN A 311 -0.26 -11.34 3.45
C ASN A 311 1.01 -11.03 2.67
N VAL A 312 1.97 -10.36 3.31
CA VAL A 312 3.32 -10.06 2.79
C VAL A 312 4.36 -10.71 3.68
N LEU A 313 5.08 -11.72 3.18
CA LEU A 313 5.89 -12.62 4.01
C LEU A 313 7.32 -12.75 3.47
N SER A 314 8.33 -12.53 4.31
CA SER A 314 9.73 -12.77 3.92
C SER A 314 10.18 -12.01 2.66
N CYS A 315 9.69 -10.78 2.49
CA CYS A 315 10.06 -9.90 1.38
C CYS A 315 11.15 -8.91 1.78
N GLU A 316 11.93 -8.44 0.81
CA GLU A 316 12.92 -7.39 0.98
C GLU A 316 12.51 -6.12 0.21
N PHE A 317 12.50 -4.98 0.90
CA PHE A 317 12.27 -3.66 0.33
C PHE A 317 13.49 -2.80 0.60
N THR A 318 14.28 -2.49 -0.44
CA THR A 318 15.51 -1.72 -0.33
C THR A 318 15.54 -0.50 -1.26
N GLY A 319 15.78 0.69 -0.72
CA GLY A 319 15.98 1.90 -1.54
C GLY A 319 14.74 2.37 -2.30
N ASN A 320 13.54 1.95 -1.89
CA ASN A 320 12.30 2.32 -2.57
C ASN A 320 11.84 3.72 -2.13
N SER A 321 11.11 4.42 -3.01
CA SER A 321 10.58 5.75 -2.74
C SER A 321 9.14 5.91 -3.19
N ALA A 322 8.27 6.43 -2.33
CA ALA A 322 6.89 6.76 -2.64
C ALA A 322 6.36 7.89 -1.74
N TYR A 323 5.12 8.35 -1.94
CA TYR A 323 4.58 9.46 -1.14
C TYR A 323 4.18 9.04 0.27
N TYR A 324 3.38 7.98 0.44
CA TYR A 324 2.90 7.58 1.77
C TYR A 324 3.92 6.71 2.48
N GLY A 325 3.96 5.41 2.19
CA GLY A 325 5.00 4.50 2.68
C GLY A 325 6.05 4.29 1.61
N GLY A 326 7.32 4.59 1.91
CA GLY A 326 8.40 4.47 0.93
C GLY A 326 8.51 3.09 0.27
N ALA A 327 8.03 2.05 0.94
CA ALA A 327 7.90 0.70 0.43
C ALA A 327 6.44 0.25 0.28
N ILE A 328 5.65 0.28 1.36
CA ILE A 328 4.31 -0.30 1.39
C ILE A 328 3.26 0.73 1.79
N TYR A 329 2.17 0.80 1.04
CA TYR A 329 0.88 1.31 1.50
C TYR A 329 -0.02 0.13 1.85
N SER A 330 -0.56 0.07 3.06
CA SER A 330 -1.29 -1.08 3.56
C SER A 330 -2.71 -0.75 4.04
N HIS A 331 -3.70 -1.24 3.31
CA HIS A 331 -5.12 -1.31 3.72
C HIS A 331 -5.47 -2.65 4.37
N THR A 332 -4.50 -3.53 4.60
CA THR A 332 -4.79 -4.94 4.86
C THR A 332 -5.22 -5.24 6.29
N SER A 333 -6.17 -6.15 6.50
CA SER A 333 -6.28 -6.87 7.79
C SER A 333 -5.36 -8.09 7.89
N GLY A 334 -4.54 -8.36 6.86
CA GLY A 334 -3.55 -9.43 6.81
C GLY A 334 -2.24 -9.13 7.58
N LYS A 335 -1.24 -9.97 7.34
CA LYS A 335 0.08 -9.92 8.01
C LYS A 335 1.15 -9.35 7.08
N ILE A 336 2.04 -8.53 7.64
CA ILE A 336 3.36 -8.25 7.06
C ILE A 336 4.37 -8.85 8.04
N ASP A 337 5.01 -9.95 7.66
CA ASP A 337 5.83 -10.77 8.56
C ASP A 337 7.19 -11.13 7.97
N ASN A 338 8.21 -11.13 8.82
CA ASN A 338 9.58 -11.52 8.46
C ASN A 338 10.17 -10.72 7.28
N CYS A 339 9.71 -9.49 7.04
CA CYS A 339 10.17 -8.65 5.95
C CYS A 339 11.33 -7.74 6.38
N VAL A 340 12.15 -7.35 5.41
CA VAL A 340 13.26 -6.40 5.61
C VAL A 340 12.96 -5.11 4.86
N PHE A 341 13.06 -3.98 5.55
CA PHE A 341 12.88 -2.63 5.02
C PHE A 341 14.14 -1.81 5.26
N LYS A 342 14.89 -1.54 4.19
CA LYS A 342 16.18 -0.85 4.26
C LYS A 342 16.22 0.36 3.34
N ASP A 343 16.70 1.50 3.84
CA ASP A 343 16.96 2.70 3.04
C ASP A 343 15.76 3.19 2.20
N ASN A 344 14.51 2.86 2.59
CA ASN A 344 13.33 3.33 1.89
C ASN A 344 13.00 4.77 2.28
N THR A 345 12.37 5.52 1.37
CA THR A 345 12.03 6.93 1.57
C THR A 345 10.56 7.19 1.28
N GLY A 346 9.79 7.58 2.30
CA GLY A 346 8.43 8.07 2.13
C GLY A 346 8.32 9.55 2.45
N LYS A 347 7.30 10.25 1.96
CA LYS A 347 6.99 11.58 2.50
C LYS A 347 6.33 11.44 3.88
N ILE A 348 5.38 10.50 4.02
CA ILE A 348 4.65 10.29 5.26
C ILE A 348 5.38 9.31 6.18
N ALA A 349 5.62 8.08 5.74
CA ALA A 349 6.26 7.00 6.49
C ALA A 349 7.48 6.44 5.76
N GLY A 350 8.60 6.24 6.47
CA GLY A 350 9.86 5.86 5.83
C GLY A 350 9.76 4.55 5.04
N ALA A 351 9.04 3.55 5.58
CA ALA A 351 8.84 2.25 4.95
C ALA A 351 7.36 1.93 4.73
N ILE A 352 6.55 1.89 5.81
CA ILE A 352 5.17 1.37 5.74
C ILE A 352 4.18 2.43 6.21
N PHE A 353 3.20 2.71 5.38
CA PHE A 353 2.00 3.44 5.78
C PHE A 353 0.85 2.44 6.03
N VAL A 354 0.27 2.48 7.23
CA VAL A 354 -0.86 1.62 7.63
C VAL A 354 -2.15 2.44 7.66
N ALA A 355 -3.09 2.09 6.79
CA ALA A 355 -4.43 2.67 6.72
C ALA A 355 -5.45 1.89 7.56
N ASP A 356 -5.38 0.55 7.59
CA ASP A 356 -6.25 -0.28 8.45
C ASP A 356 -5.56 -0.59 9.81
N PRO A 357 -6.17 -0.25 10.96
CA PRO A 357 -5.60 -0.52 12.28
C PRO A 357 -5.45 -2.02 12.62
N LYS A 358 -5.97 -2.94 11.79
CA LYS A 358 -5.89 -4.40 11.96
C LYS A 358 -4.65 -5.04 11.32
N VAL A 359 -3.85 -4.31 10.54
CA VAL A 359 -2.59 -4.84 9.99
C VAL A 359 -1.77 -5.47 11.12
N VAL A 360 -1.31 -6.70 10.93
CA VAL A 360 -0.40 -7.37 11.86
C VAL A 360 1.01 -7.29 11.33
N LEU A 361 1.88 -6.57 12.02
CA LEU A 361 3.30 -6.52 11.73
C LEU A 361 4.04 -7.45 12.70
N THR A 362 4.81 -8.43 12.23
CA THR A 362 5.63 -9.30 13.08
C THR A 362 7.01 -9.55 12.48
N ASN A 363 8.04 -9.73 13.31
CA ASN A 363 9.39 -10.13 12.88
C ASN A 363 10.05 -9.29 11.76
N ASN A 364 9.59 -8.07 11.52
CA ASN A 364 10.12 -7.20 10.49
C ASN A 364 11.37 -6.46 10.98
N LYS A 365 12.31 -6.22 10.06
CA LYS A 365 13.53 -5.44 10.31
C LYS A 365 13.48 -4.13 9.54
N PHE A 366 13.59 -3.00 10.25
CA PHE A 366 13.67 -1.66 9.67
C PHE A 366 15.08 -1.10 9.86
N THR A 367 15.68 -0.54 8.82
CA THR A 367 17.03 0.03 8.87
C THR A 367 17.12 1.24 7.96
N ASN A 368 17.45 2.41 8.51
CA ASN A 368 17.73 3.64 7.76
C ASN A 368 16.61 4.12 6.82
N ASN A 369 15.34 3.79 7.09
CA ASN A 369 14.26 4.38 6.29
C ASN A 369 14.02 5.83 6.72
N LYS A 370 13.61 6.67 5.78
CA LYS A 370 13.53 8.11 5.95
C LYS A 370 12.12 8.59 5.61
N ALA A 371 11.51 9.35 6.51
CA ALA A 371 10.29 10.10 6.21
C ALA A 371 10.47 11.60 6.43
N ALA A 372 9.74 12.40 5.67
CA ALA A 372 9.72 13.86 5.85
C ALA A 372 8.90 14.25 7.08
N THR A 373 7.85 13.48 7.39
CA THR A 373 6.95 13.77 8.51
C THR A 373 7.00 12.73 9.64
N SER A 374 7.09 11.42 9.40
CA SER A 374 7.11 10.42 10.49
C SER A 374 8.36 9.52 10.56
N ASN A 375 8.28 8.42 11.33
CA ASN A 375 9.34 7.39 11.46
C ASN A 375 9.22 6.32 10.35
N ASP A 376 9.80 5.13 10.54
CA ASP A 376 9.75 4.02 9.59
C ASP A 376 8.30 3.55 9.29
N VAL A 377 7.41 3.56 10.28
CA VAL A 377 6.02 3.08 10.16
C VAL A 377 5.04 4.11 10.70
N TYR A 378 4.03 4.47 9.91
CA TYR A 378 2.93 5.36 10.30
C TYR A 378 1.65 4.57 10.62
N GLY A 379 0.94 4.92 11.70
CA GLY A 379 -0.39 4.36 12.04
C GLY A 379 -0.44 3.27 13.14
N TYR A 380 0.67 2.96 13.83
CA TYR A 380 0.79 1.74 14.65
C TYR A 380 1.00 1.91 16.17
N PHE A 381 0.61 3.05 16.75
CA PHE A 381 0.79 3.31 18.20
C PHE A 381 -0.50 3.05 19.01
N ALA A 382 -0.34 2.65 20.27
CA ALA A 382 -1.43 2.54 21.24
C ALA A 382 -1.18 3.45 22.45
N ILE A 383 -2.25 4.07 22.97
CA ILE A 383 -2.19 4.81 24.24
C ILE A 383 -2.82 3.93 25.33
N GLU A 384 -2.07 3.69 26.41
CA GLU A 384 -2.52 2.94 27.59
C GLU A 384 -2.56 3.84 28.83
N LEU A 385 -3.66 3.77 29.59
CA LEU A 385 -3.72 4.38 30.93
C LEU A 385 -3.18 3.42 31.98
N THR A 386 -2.35 3.95 32.88
CA THR A 386 -1.82 3.16 34.02
C THR A 386 -2.90 2.73 35.02
N LYS A 387 -4.02 3.46 35.09
CA LYS A 387 -5.21 3.14 35.87
C LYS A 387 -6.41 4.00 35.43
N THR A 388 -7.61 3.66 35.90
CA THR A 388 -8.85 4.40 35.61
C THR A 388 -9.48 5.04 36.85
N SER A 389 -8.88 4.89 38.05
CA SER A 389 -9.39 5.49 39.29
C SER A 389 -8.30 6.31 40.00
N TYR A 390 -8.63 7.55 40.36
CA TYR A 390 -7.69 8.54 40.89
C TYR A 390 -8.28 9.29 42.08
N TYR A 391 -7.50 9.61 43.11
CA TYR A 391 -7.89 10.62 44.11
C TYR A 391 -7.64 12.04 43.56
N CYS A 392 -8.51 12.99 43.92
CA CYS A 392 -8.34 14.39 43.52
C CYS A 392 -6.93 14.92 43.86
N GLY A 393 -6.25 15.48 42.86
CA GLY A 393 -4.88 15.97 42.93
C GLY A 393 -3.81 14.95 42.58
N GLU A 394 -4.16 13.68 42.33
CA GLU A 394 -3.28 12.74 41.66
C GLU A 394 -3.12 13.08 40.17
N LYS A 395 -2.04 12.57 39.57
CA LYS A 395 -1.77 12.72 38.15
C LYS A 395 -2.25 11.50 37.35
N ILE A 396 -3.02 11.73 36.30
CA ILE A 396 -3.29 10.76 35.24
C ILE A 396 -2.00 10.57 34.46
N THR A 397 -1.59 9.32 34.23
CA THR A 397 -0.42 8.99 33.42
C THR A 397 -0.85 8.02 32.32
N ALA A 398 -0.63 8.44 31.08
CA ALA A 398 -0.72 7.60 29.90
C ALA A 398 0.68 7.22 29.42
N LYS A 399 0.80 6.03 28.84
CA LYS A 399 2.00 5.58 28.16
C LYS A 399 1.65 5.32 26.71
N VAL A 400 2.56 5.68 25.80
CA VAL A 400 2.46 5.23 24.42
C VAL A 400 3.25 3.95 24.30
N LYS A 401 2.62 2.99 23.66
CA LYS A 401 3.17 1.68 23.40
C LYS A 401 3.23 1.50 21.91
N ASP A 402 4.40 1.10 21.45
CA ASP A 402 4.54 0.55 20.12
C ASP A 402 3.86 -0.83 20.14
N LYS A 403 2.82 -1.00 19.31
CA LYS A 403 2.09 -2.28 19.23
C LYS A 403 2.97 -3.40 18.69
N PHE A 404 4.06 -3.09 17.97
CA PHE A 404 4.94 -4.06 17.31
C PHE A 404 5.89 -4.69 18.33
N THR A 405 6.68 -3.86 18.99
CA THR A 405 7.65 -4.34 19.97
C THR A 405 7.04 -4.66 21.33
N ASN A 406 5.77 -4.29 21.55
CA ASN A 406 5.10 -4.32 22.85
C ASN A 406 5.84 -3.47 23.92
N LYS A 407 6.76 -2.58 23.49
CA LYS A 407 7.58 -1.72 24.36
C LYS A 407 6.99 -0.33 24.47
N TYR A 408 7.26 0.33 25.61
CA TYR A 408 6.85 1.71 25.84
C TYR A 408 7.81 2.68 25.15
N VAL A 409 7.24 3.68 24.50
CA VAL A 409 7.98 4.74 23.79
C VAL A 409 8.04 5.99 24.65
N SER A 410 9.23 6.59 24.75
CA SER A 410 9.48 7.84 25.49
C SER A 410 9.56 9.05 24.56
N GLY A 411 9.35 10.26 25.11
CA GLY A 411 9.55 11.52 24.36
C GLY A 411 8.32 12.02 23.59
N MET A 412 7.25 11.23 23.51
CA MET A 412 6.01 11.63 22.82
C MET A 412 5.18 12.64 23.64
N THR A 413 4.61 13.61 22.93
CA THR A 413 3.66 14.58 23.49
C THR A 413 2.25 14.04 23.39
N LEU A 414 1.49 14.14 24.48
CA LEU A 414 0.09 13.73 24.55
C LEU A 414 -0.80 14.94 24.85
N ASP A 415 -1.92 15.00 24.15
CA ASP A 415 -3.01 15.93 24.41
C ASP A 415 -4.13 15.22 25.17
N PHE A 416 -4.59 15.86 26.26
CA PHE A 416 -5.64 15.35 27.13
C PHE A 416 -6.87 16.25 27.04
N VAL A 417 -8.02 15.66 26.72
CA VAL A 417 -9.33 16.30 26.79
C VAL A 417 -10.20 15.51 27.77
N LEU A 418 -10.76 16.19 28.76
CA LEU A 418 -11.52 15.56 29.85
C LEU A 418 -12.93 16.13 29.93
N TRP A 419 -13.92 15.25 30.02
CA TRP A 419 -15.34 15.60 29.99
C TRP A 419 -16.07 14.97 31.18
N LYS A 420 -16.97 15.70 31.83
CA LYS A 420 -17.81 15.16 32.90
C LYS A 420 -19.11 14.60 32.32
N ASN A 421 -19.52 13.40 32.75
CA ASN A 421 -20.72 12.74 32.22
C ASN A 421 -22.02 13.40 32.75
N LYS A 422 -22.39 14.54 32.14
CA LYS A 422 -23.73 15.11 31.91
C LYS A 422 -23.54 16.59 31.48
N ILE A 423 -23.77 16.83 30.20
CA ILE A 423 -23.93 18.15 29.54
C ILE A 423 -22.64 18.99 29.41
N HIS A 424 -22.19 19.12 28.15
CA HIS A 424 -21.50 20.25 27.51
C HIS A 424 -20.96 21.39 28.40
N SER A 425 -20.08 21.09 29.35
CA SER A 425 -19.17 22.10 29.91
C SER A 425 -17.76 21.76 29.44
N LYS A 426 -17.41 22.24 28.24
CA LYS A 426 -16.03 22.25 27.74
C LYS A 426 -15.21 23.12 28.70
N LYS A 427 -14.50 22.50 29.64
CA LYS A 427 -13.22 23.06 30.07
C LYS A 427 -12.16 22.50 29.14
N SER A 428 -12.03 23.13 27.97
CA SER A 428 -10.86 22.91 27.12
C SER A 428 -9.63 23.34 27.90
N VAL A 429 -8.73 22.39 28.19
CA VAL A 429 -7.40 22.68 28.71
C VAL A 429 -6.43 22.31 27.60
N THR A 430 -5.79 23.30 26.99
CA THR A 430 -4.79 23.06 25.93
C THR A 430 -3.37 23.08 26.49
N ARG A 431 -2.63 22.07 26.01
CA ARG A 431 -1.18 21.95 25.75
C ARG A 431 -0.20 21.63 26.90
N ILE A 432 0.38 20.43 26.71
CA ILE A 432 1.65 19.84 27.17
C ILE A 432 1.69 19.36 28.63
N ALA A 433 1.45 18.06 28.81
CA ALA A 433 2.24 17.24 29.75
C ALA A 433 1.98 15.74 29.54
N LYS A 434 3.05 14.93 29.74
CA LYS A 434 3.00 13.45 29.92
C LYS A 434 1.98 12.97 30.96
N THR A 435 1.52 13.88 31.83
CA THR A 435 0.61 13.60 32.95
C THR A 435 -0.37 14.75 33.20
N PHE A 436 -1.62 14.46 33.56
CA PHE A 436 -2.65 15.47 33.87
C PHE A 436 -3.03 15.48 35.36
N ASP A 437 -3.07 16.66 36.01
CA ASP A 437 -3.43 16.80 37.45
C ASP A 437 -4.95 16.86 37.68
N THR A 438 -5.50 15.87 38.40
CA THR A 438 -6.93 15.74 38.69
C THR A 438 -7.47 16.74 39.72
N SER A 439 -6.64 17.62 40.30
CA SER A 439 -7.11 18.66 41.24
C SER A 439 -8.06 19.68 40.59
N LEU A 440 -8.04 19.78 39.27
CA LEU A 440 -8.91 20.63 38.46
C LEU A 440 -10.28 19.99 38.18
N LEU A 441 -10.44 18.70 38.46
CA LEU A 441 -11.66 17.94 38.21
C LEU A 441 -12.53 17.87 39.46
N ASP A 442 -13.84 17.81 39.24
CA ASP A 442 -14.78 17.45 40.28
C ASP A 442 -14.67 15.95 40.61
N VAL A 443 -15.02 15.58 41.84
CA VAL A 443 -15.23 14.17 42.20
C VAL A 443 -16.42 13.61 41.41
N GLY A 444 -16.24 12.43 40.81
CA GLY A 444 -17.23 11.77 39.96
C GLY A 444 -16.60 11.04 38.77
N ASN A 445 -17.45 10.64 37.83
CA ASN A 445 -17.04 9.97 36.58
C ASN A 445 -16.79 11.00 35.47
N HIS A 446 -15.75 10.75 34.69
CA HIS A 446 -15.31 11.58 33.56
C HIS A 446 -14.89 10.68 32.40
N VAL A 447 -14.94 11.21 31.19
CA VAL A 447 -14.36 10.59 29.99
C VAL A 447 -13.02 11.27 29.71
N ALA A 448 -11.96 10.48 29.65
CA ALA A 448 -10.65 10.91 29.17
C ALA A 448 -10.53 10.58 27.69
N VAL A 449 -10.27 11.60 26.89
CA VAL A 449 -9.92 11.50 25.48
C VAL A 449 -8.46 11.93 25.36
N ILE A 450 -7.59 11.03 24.93
CA ILE A 450 -6.15 11.27 24.88
C ILE A 450 -5.69 11.02 23.45
N HIS A 451 -4.96 11.97 22.89
CA HIS A 451 -4.38 11.88 21.55
C HIS A 451 -2.87 12.05 21.61
N ILE A 452 -2.16 11.48 20.65
CA ILE A 452 -0.77 11.89 20.39
C ILE A 452 -0.82 13.27 19.72
N ALA A 453 -0.13 14.25 20.30
CA ALA A 453 -0.14 15.65 19.87
C ALA A 453 0.93 15.94 18.79
N ASP A 454 1.12 14.96 17.90
CA ASP A 454 2.09 14.98 16.83
C ASP A 454 1.32 14.70 15.53
N ASP A 455 1.35 15.65 14.59
CA ASP A 455 0.60 15.60 13.33
C ASP A 455 0.99 14.38 12.45
N THR A 456 2.06 13.69 12.83
CA THR A 456 2.71 12.62 12.10
C THR A 456 2.50 11.25 12.75
N LEU A 457 1.72 11.17 13.84
CA LEU A 457 1.47 9.94 14.59
C LEU A 457 0.01 9.89 15.09
N GLN A 458 -0.75 8.89 14.67
CA GLN A 458 -2.16 8.76 15.06
C GLN A 458 -2.38 7.66 16.09
N ALA A 459 -2.77 8.05 17.31
CA ALA A 459 -3.44 7.18 18.26
C ALA A 459 -4.39 7.99 19.14
N ILE A 460 -5.58 7.44 19.39
CA ILE A 460 -6.58 8.00 20.30
C ILE A 460 -6.97 6.95 21.35
N LEU A 461 -7.10 7.37 22.60
CA LEU A 461 -7.74 6.60 23.66
C LEU A 461 -8.93 7.38 24.20
N ILE A 462 -10.11 6.75 24.17
CA ILE A 462 -11.30 7.22 24.85
C ILE A 462 -11.58 6.25 26.00
N LYS A 463 -11.59 6.73 27.24
CA LYS A 463 -11.77 5.87 28.42
C LYS A 463 -12.46 6.58 29.56
N ASP A 464 -13.39 5.88 30.19
CA ASP A 464 -13.99 6.32 31.46
C ASP A 464 -12.96 6.28 32.60
N ILE A 465 -12.95 7.34 33.39
CA ILE A 465 -12.16 7.46 34.62
C ILE A 465 -13.03 7.95 35.78
N THR A 466 -12.62 7.62 37.01
CA THR A 466 -13.30 8.07 38.24
C THR A 466 -12.35 8.87 39.13
N VAL A 467 -12.76 10.08 39.51
CA VAL A 467 -12.07 10.93 40.49
C VAL A 467 -12.74 10.81 41.86
N LYS A 468 -11.99 10.39 42.88
CA LYS A 468 -12.43 10.18 44.27
C LYS A 468 -12.01 11.32 45.19
N LYS A 469 -12.76 11.53 46.28
CA LYS A 469 -12.37 12.49 47.33
C LYS A 469 -11.04 12.13 47.94
N ALA A 470 -10.07 13.04 47.91
CA ALA A 470 -8.74 12.80 48.45
C ALA A 470 -8.72 12.92 49.99
N PRO A 471 -8.13 11.95 50.72
CA PRO A 471 -7.86 12.12 52.15
C PRO A 471 -6.83 13.24 52.38
N THR A 472 -6.89 13.90 53.54
CA THR A 472 -5.97 15.00 53.90
C THR A 472 -5.22 14.73 55.20
N ILE A 473 -4.07 15.38 55.32
CA ILE A 473 -3.30 15.54 56.56
C ILE A 473 -3.54 16.97 57.05
N ILE A 474 -4.06 17.11 58.27
CA ILE A 474 -4.40 18.42 58.86
C ILE A 474 -3.52 18.66 60.08
N LYS A 475 -2.78 19.78 60.08
CA LYS A 475 -2.04 20.27 61.25
C LYS A 475 -2.65 21.59 61.70
N ALA A 476 -3.26 21.59 62.88
CA ALA A 476 -3.91 22.75 63.48
C ALA A 476 -3.47 22.95 64.94
N PRO A 477 -2.25 23.49 65.17
CA PRO A 477 -1.72 23.66 66.51
C PRO A 477 -2.63 24.52 67.39
N LYS A 478 -2.69 24.21 68.69
CA LYS A 478 -3.39 25.04 69.67
C LYS A 478 -2.76 26.44 69.69
N VAL A 479 -3.56 27.48 69.83
CA VAL A 479 -3.07 28.88 69.86
C VAL A 479 -3.51 29.57 71.13
N THR A 480 -2.60 30.32 71.75
CA THR A 480 -2.91 31.27 72.83
C THR A 480 -2.70 32.69 72.32
N SER A 481 -3.66 33.58 72.56
CA SER A 481 -3.61 34.99 72.15
C SER A 481 -4.05 35.92 73.29
N LYS A 482 -3.60 37.18 73.28
CA LYS A 482 -4.10 38.24 74.18
C LYS A 482 -5.40 38.84 73.63
N TYR A 483 -6.29 39.26 74.52
CA TYR A 483 -7.58 39.86 74.17
C TYR A 483 -7.38 41.13 73.34
N LYS A 484 -8.22 41.33 72.32
CA LYS A 484 -8.13 42.43 71.34
C LYS A 484 -6.80 42.56 70.56
N LYS A 485 -5.80 41.68 70.77
CA LYS A 485 -4.55 41.64 69.97
C LYS A 485 -4.70 40.75 68.74
N SER A 486 -4.19 41.21 67.60
CA SER A 486 -4.17 40.43 66.37
C SER A 486 -3.21 39.24 66.50
N ASN A 487 -3.72 38.04 66.26
CA ASN A 487 -2.96 36.80 66.11
C ASN A 487 -3.78 35.84 65.24
N TYR A 488 -3.19 34.76 64.73
CA TYR A 488 -3.86 33.86 63.79
C TYR A 488 -3.83 32.41 64.24
N PHE A 489 -5.02 31.81 64.31
CA PHE A 489 -5.15 30.36 64.31
C PHE A 489 -4.96 29.85 62.88
N LYS A 490 -3.96 28.96 62.69
CA LYS A 490 -3.55 28.46 61.37
C LYS A 490 -3.89 26.97 61.25
N VAL A 491 -4.55 26.60 60.16
CA VAL A 491 -4.84 25.21 59.79
C VAL A 491 -4.09 24.91 58.50
N ASN A 492 -3.08 24.04 58.59
CA ASN A 492 -2.33 23.57 57.43
C ASN A 492 -2.98 22.28 56.90
N VAL A 493 -3.29 22.25 55.61
CA VAL A 493 -3.94 21.12 54.95
C VAL A 493 -3.06 20.62 53.80
N LYS A 494 -2.69 19.35 53.84
CA LYS A 494 -1.96 18.65 52.78
C LYS A 494 -2.77 17.46 52.26
N ASN A 495 -2.66 17.16 50.97
CA ASN A 495 -3.21 15.96 50.38
C ASN A 495 -2.44 14.75 50.93
N LYS A 496 -3.12 13.75 51.50
CA LYS A 496 -2.46 12.59 52.10
C LYS A 496 -1.80 11.71 51.03
N ILE A 497 -2.37 11.67 49.82
CA ILE A 497 -1.89 10.86 48.70
C ILE A 497 -0.67 11.56 48.08
N THR A 498 -0.84 12.79 47.57
CA THR A 498 0.23 13.47 46.82
C THR A 498 1.21 14.25 47.69
N LYS A 499 0.96 14.37 49.00
CA LYS A 499 1.73 15.17 49.97
C LYS A 499 1.77 16.69 49.70
N SER A 500 1.22 17.12 48.57
CA SER A 500 1.10 18.52 48.16
C SER A 500 0.17 19.31 49.07
N SER A 501 0.43 20.62 49.19
CA SER A 501 -0.48 21.53 49.88
C SER A 501 -1.83 21.62 49.16
N VAL A 502 -2.93 21.58 49.92
CA VAL A 502 -4.29 21.74 49.37
C VAL A 502 -4.59 23.22 49.24
N LYS A 503 -4.37 23.80 48.05
CA LYS A 503 -4.43 25.25 47.78
C LYS A 503 -5.84 25.71 47.46
N LYS A 504 -6.14 26.99 47.71
CA LYS A 504 -7.37 27.68 47.26
C LYS A 504 -8.66 26.89 47.58
N THR A 505 -8.67 26.11 48.65
CA THR A 505 -9.76 25.18 48.98
C THR A 505 -10.42 25.62 50.29
N TYR A 506 -11.74 25.55 50.35
CA TYR A 506 -12.47 25.94 51.54
C TYR A 506 -12.34 24.90 52.66
N VAL A 507 -12.02 25.38 53.85
CA VAL A 507 -11.99 24.66 55.12
C VAL A 507 -13.08 25.26 56.00
N LYS A 508 -13.93 24.42 56.59
CA LYS A 508 -14.90 24.85 57.60
C LYS A 508 -14.24 24.74 58.96
N ILE A 509 -14.10 25.86 59.66
CA ILE A 509 -13.54 25.94 61.00
C ILE A 509 -14.66 26.40 61.93
N LYS A 510 -15.22 25.48 62.71
CA LYS A 510 -16.24 25.78 63.72
C LYS A 510 -15.55 26.10 65.04
N ILE A 511 -15.73 27.33 65.52
CA ILE A 511 -15.24 27.80 66.82
C ILE A 511 -16.47 27.93 67.72
N ASP A 512 -16.56 27.06 68.72
CA ASP A 512 -17.75 26.87 69.55
C ASP A 512 -19.02 26.68 68.71
N LYS A 513 -19.92 27.67 68.68
CA LYS A 513 -21.18 27.64 67.91
C LYS A 513 -21.06 28.20 66.48
N LYS A 514 -20.03 29.00 66.18
CA LYS A 514 -19.91 29.74 64.90
C LYS A 514 -18.98 29.03 63.92
N THR A 515 -19.43 28.90 62.67
CA THR A 515 -18.64 28.28 61.59
C THR A 515 -18.07 29.33 60.65
N TYR A 516 -16.77 29.26 60.40
CA TYR A 516 -16.05 30.10 59.45
C TYR A 516 -15.65 29.26 58.25
N LYS A 517 -16.02 29.70 57.04
CA LYS A 517 -15.58 29.08 55.78
C LYS A 517 -14.37 29.86 55.28
N VAL A 518 -13.18 29.28 55.42
CA VAL A 518 -11.91 29.96 55.11
C VAL A 518 -11.20 29.23 53.99
N LYS A 519 -10.72 29.97 52.99
CA LYS A 519 -9.97 29.41 51.86
C LYS A 519 -8.50 29.25 52.24
N THR A 520 -7.90 28.10 51.92
CA THR A 520 -6.45 27.92 52.06
C THR A 520 -5.69 28.80 51.07
N ASN A 521 -4.53 29.32 51.49
CA ASN A 521 -3.63 30.06 50.62
C ASN A 521 -2.80 29.11 49.72
N SER A 522 -1.85 29.67 48.97
CA SER A 522 -0.92 28.92 48.09
C SER A 522 -0.05 27.89 48.81
N LYS A 523 0.16 28.05 50.12
CA LYS A 523 0.90 27.11 50.97
C LYS A 523 -0.02 26.06 51.64
N GLY A 524 -1.32 26.08 51.36
CA GLY A 524 -2.30 25.16 51.93
C GLY A 524 -2.76 25.55 53.34
N VAL A 525 -2.64 26.84 53.71
CA VAL A 525 -2.93 27.33 55.06
C VAL A 525 -4.21 28.16 55.08
N ALA A 526 -5.18 27.76 55.89
CA ALA A 526 -6.34 28.59 56.26
C ALA A 526 -6.04 29.31 57.58
N LYS A 527 -6.38 30.61 57.67
CA LYS A 527 -6.09 31.44 58.85
C LYS A 527 -7.34 32.14 59.36
N ILE A 528 -7.56 32.14 60.67
CA ILE A 528 -8.58 32.95 61.34
C ILE A 528 -7.90 33.89 62.32
N ASN A 529 -8.22 35.18 62.22
CA ASN A 529 -7.74 36.17 63.19
C ASN A 529 -8.48 35.98 64.52
N THR A 530 -7.74 35.85 65.62
CA THR A 530 -8.28 35.63 66.96
C THR A 530 -8.75 36.91 67.65
N LYS A 531 -8.48 38.10 67.08
CA LYS A 531 -8.78 39.42 67.69
C LYS A 531 -10.24 39.59 68.13
N LYS A 532 -11.19 39.00 67.40
CA LYS A 532 -12.64 39.12 67.65
C LYS A 532 -13.19 38.08 68.65
N LEU A 533 -12.35 37.20 69.20
CA LEU A 533 -12.78 36.17 70.15
C LEU A 533 -12.81 36.73 71.58
N LYS A 534 -13.80 36.30 72.38
CA LYS A 534 -13.93 36.69 73.80
C LYS A 534 -12.83 36.02 74.64
N VAL A 535 -12.56 36.52 75.85
CA VAL A 535 -11.65 35.88 76.80
C VAL A 535 -12.20 34.47 77.15
N GLY A 536 -11.34 33.44 77.12
CA GLY A 536 -11.75 32.07 77.39
C GLY A 536 -11.08 31.01 76.52
N LYS A 537 -11.49 29.75 76.69
CA LYS A 537 -11.03 28.59 75.88
C LYS A 537 -12.12 28.21 74.88
N HIS A 538 -11.81 28.30 73.60
CA HIS A 538 -12.71 27.98 72.50
C HIS A 538 -12.38 26.62 71.90
N LYS A 539 -13.40 25.77 71.73
CA LYS A 539 -13.28 24.47 71.04
C LYS A 539 -13.30 24.69 69.53
N VAL A 540 -12.37 24.07 68.81
CA VAL A 540 -12.27 24.18 67.35
C VAL A 540 -12.48 22.82 66.71
N VAL A 541 -13.44 22.73 65.78
CA VAL A 541 -13.66 21.57 64.92
C VAL A 541 -13.42 21.98 63.47
N ILE A 542 -12.57 21.22 62.78
CA ILE A 542 -12.20 21.45 61.39
C ILE A 542 -12.84 20.36 60.55
N SER A 543 -13.60 20.76 59.53
CA SER A 543 -14.23 19.85 58.57
C SER A 543 -14.10 20.37 57.15
N SER A 544 -14.43 19.53 56.17
CA SER A 544 -14.26 19.90 54.77
C SER A 544 -15.27 20.96 54.34
N GLY A 545 -14.78 22.01 53.68
CA GLY A 545 -15.59 22.95 52.92
C GLY A 545 -15.61 22.65 51.43
N SER A 546 -15.06 21.51 50.99
CA SER A 546 -14.87 21.14 49.59
C SER A 546 -15.45 19.77 49.28
N ALA A 547 -16.03 19.64 48.09
CA ALA A 547 -16.47 18.35 47.56
C ALA A 547 -15.30 17.41 47.20
N ASN A 548 -14.07 17.92 47.10
CA ASN A 548 -12.93 17.17 46.55
C ASN A 548 -12.01 16.55 47.62
N TYR A 549 -12.10 17.02 48.86
CA TYR A 549 -11.19 16.62 49.93
C TYR A 549 -11.95 16.18 51.18
N LYS A 550 -11.50 15.09 51.80
CA LYS A 550 -11.94 14.67 53.14
C LYS A 550 -11.08 15.39 54.17
N MET A 551 -11.71 16.11 55.10
CA MET A 551 -11.03 16.86 56.16
C MET A 551 -11.72 16.64 57.50
N SER A 552 -10.95 16.30 58.53
CA SER A 552 -11.43 16.18 59.92
C SER A 552 -10.28 16.41 60.90
N ALA A 553 -10.43 17.36 61.81
CA ALA A 553 -9.51 17.57 62.93
C ALA A 553 -10.18 18.35 64.07
N LYS A 554 -9.60 18.28 65.28
CA LYS A 554 -10.03 19.06 66.45
C LYS A 554 -8.83 19.83 67.04
N SER A 555 -9.07 21.01 67.58
CA SER A 555 -8.05 21.86 68.24
C SER A 555 -8.70 22.83 69.24
N THR A 556 -7.93 23.75 69.81
CA THR A 556 -8.41 24.76 70.77
C THR A 556 -7.69 26.10 70.61
N ILE A 557 -8.40 27.20 70.82
CA ILE A 557 -7.85 28.56 70.92
C ILE A 557 -8.09 29.09 72.34
N LYS A 558 -7.07 29.63 73.01
CA LYS A 558 -7.17 30.26 74.34
C LYS A 558 -6.93 31.77 74.23
N ILE A 559 -7.89 32.58 74.67
CA ILE A 559 -7.74 34.04 74.75
C ILE A 559 -7.53 34.42 76.22
N LYS A 560 -6.35 34.97 76.52
CA LYS A 560 -6.00 35.53 77.83
C LYS A 560 -6.27 37.04 77.83
N ARG A 561 -6.47 37.64 79.01
CA ARG A 561 -6.56 39.11 79.14
C ARG A 561 -5.30 39.78 78.57
#